data_AF-J7X088-F1
#
_entry.id   AF-J7X088-F1
#
_cell.length_a   1.000
_cell.length_b   1.000
_cell.length_c   1.000
_cell.angle_alpha   90.00
_cell.angle_beta   90.00
_cell.angle_gamma   90.00
#
_symmetry.space_group_name_H-M   'P 1'
#
loop_
_entity.id
_entity.type
_entity.pdbx_description
1 polymer ?
#
loop_
_entity_poly.entity_id
_entity_poly.type
_entity_poly.pdbx_seq_one_letter_code
_entity_poly.pdbx_strand_id
1 'polypeptide(L)' 'MSVSYNNKFVNPEKEITIKDINTVETKYNFIFPKDFKEHYLTYNGGEPERYVFVDEDE' A
#
# COMPACT_ATOMS: atom_id res chain seq x y z
N MET A 1 -8.64 -0.64 -19.23
CA MET A 1 -7.84 0.54 -18.84
C MET A 1 -7.42 0.32 -17.39
N SER A 2 -6.12 0.28 -17.09
CA SER A 2 -5.68 0.30 -15.69
C SER A 2 -5.82 1.73 -15.21
N VAL A 3 -6.82 1.99 -14.38
CA VAL A 3 -6.94 3.26 -13.66
C VAL A 3 -5.76 3.26 -12.69
N SER A 4 -4.77 4.14 -12.92
CA SER A 4 -3.67 4.31 -11.97
C SER A 4 -4.21 5.09 -10.78
N TYR A 5 -4.56 4.38 -9.70
CA TYR A 5 -4.96 4.99 -8.44
C TYR A 5 -3.78 5.79 -7.87
N ASN A 6 -3.71 7.08 -8.18
CA ASN A 6 -2.69 7.99 -7.65
C ASN A 6 -3.25 8.81 -6.48
N ASN A 7 -3.55 8.11 -5.38
CA ASN A 7 -3.94 8.74 -4.12
C ASN A 7 -2.76 8.66 -3.16
N LYS A 8 -2.22 9.82 -2.76
CA LYS A 8 -1.14 9.86 -1.77
C LYS A 8 -1.73 9.51 -0.40
N PHE A 9 -0.93 8.87 0.43
CA PHE A 9 -1.29 8.63 1.83
C PHE A 9 -0.52 9.61 2.72
N VAL A 10 -1.23 10.17 3.69
CA VAL A 10 -0.69 11.10 4.68
C VAL A 10 -0.56 10.41 6.03
N ASN A 11 0.37 10.91 6.86
CA ASN A 11 0.68 10.35 8.17
C ASN A 11 1.00 8.84 8.17
N PRO A 12 1.81 8.32 7.23
CA PRO A 12 2.24 6.93 7.30
C PRO A 12 3.08 6.71 8.56
N GLU A 13 3.01 5.50 9.11
CA GLU A 13 3.90 5.11 10.19
C GLU A 13 5.33 4.91 9.64
N LYS A 14 6.27 4.54 10.53
CA LYS A 14 7.65 4.26 10.17
C LYS A 14 7.74 3.32 8.96
N GLU A 15 8.60 3.67 8.01
CA GLU A 15 8.91 2.85 6.85
C GLU A 15 9.27 1.43 7.27
N ILE A 16 8.69 0.46 6.56
CA ILE A 16 9.00 -0.95 6.71
C ILE A 16 9.90 -1.41 5.57
N THR A 17 10.61 -2.50 5.82
CA THR A 17 11.51 -3.10 4.84
C THR A 17 10.91 -4.38 4.28
N ILE A 18 11.48 -4.86 3.17
CA ILE A 18 11.15 -6.18 2.61
C ILE A 18 11.36 -7.29 3.65
N LYS A 19 12.32 -7.13 4.57
CA LYS A 19 12.58 -8.10 5.64
C LYS A 19 11.41 -8.19 6.63
N ASP A 20 10.76 -7.07 6.93
CA ASP A 20 9.61 -7.03 7.83
C ASP A 20 8.42 -7.76 7.20
N ILE A 21 8.17 -7.51 5.90
CA ILE A 21 7.16 -8.22 5.10
C ILE A 21 7.44 -9.73 5.09
N ASN A 22 8.67 -10.14 4.75
CA ASN A 22 9.07 -11.55 4.71
C ASN A 22 8.90 -12.26 6.06
N THR A 23 9.09 -11.52 7.17
CA THR A 23 8.90 -12.04 8.52
C THR A 23 7.42 -12.38 8.77
N VAL A 24 6.50 -11.53 8.33
CA VAL A 24 5.05 -11.77 8.42
C VAL A 24 4.63 -12.93 7.52
N GLU A 25 5.08 -12.93 6.26
CA GLU A 25 4.79 -13.98 5.28
C GLU A 25 5.23 -15.36 5.79
N THR A 26 6.45 -15.44 6.35
CA THR A 26 6.99 -16.69 6.94
C THR A 26 6.22 -17.09 8.19
N LYS A 27 5.92 -16.14 9.09
CA LYS A 27 5.24 -16.42 10.36
C LYS A 27 3.84 -17.01 10.16
N TYR A 28 3.12 -16.54 9.14
CA TYR A 28 1.73 -16.94 8.88
C TYR A 28 1.58 -17.82 7.64
N ASN A 29 2.68 -18.19 6.99
CA ASN A 29 2.74 -19.05 5.82
C ASN A 29 1.80 -18.62 4.67
N PHE A 30 1.83 -17.32 4.34
CA PHE A 30 1.13 -16.75 3.19
C PHE A 30 2.02 -15.72 2.48
N ILE A 31 1.66 -15.35 1.24
CA ILE A 31 2.39 -14.36 0.45
C ILE A 31 1.47 -13.19 0.13
N PHE A 32 1.93 -11.96 0.39
CA PHE A 32 1.22 -10.76 -0.02
C PHE A 32 1.32 -10.56 -1.54
N PRO A 33 0.24 -10.08 -2.20
CA PRO A 33 0.30 -9.63 -3.58
C PRO A 33 1.39 -8.57 -3.79
N LYS A 34 1.92 -8.49 -5.02
CA LYS A 34 3.00 -7.54 -5.36
C LYS A 34 2.60 -6.09 -5.07
N ASP A 35 1.42 -5.68 -5.54
CA ASP A 35 0.93 -4.30 -5.39
C ASP A 35 0.72 -3.91 -3.93
N PHE A 36 0.31 -4.87 -3.08
CA PHE A 36 0.21 -4.67 -1.64
C PHE A 36 1.58 -4.38 -1.01
N LYS A 37 2.61 -5.15 -1.41
CA LYS A 37 3.98 -4.96 -0.90
C LYS A 37 4.55 -3.62 -1.33
N GLU A 38 4.38 -3.24 -2.59
CA GLU A 38 4.82 -1.94 -3.09
C GLU A 38 4.12 -0.80 -2.35
N HIS A 39 2.82 -0.92 -2.11
CA HIS A 39 2.06 0.05 -1.33
C HIS A 39 2.60 0.18 0.10
N TYR A 40 2.72 -0.91 0.85
CA TYR A 40 3.15 -0.87 2.24
C TYR A 40 4.63 -0.52 2.44
N LEU A 41 5.49 -0.79 1.45
CA LEU A 41 6.87 -0.29 1.44
C LEU A 41 6.93 1.23 1.27
N THR A 42 5.92 1.83 0.63
CA THR A 42 5.84 3.29 0.41
C THR A 42 5.06 3.99 1.53
N TYR A 43 3.99 3.35 2.00
CA TYR A 43 3.06 3.88 2.99
C TYR A 43 2.72 2.78 3.99
N ASN A 44 3.45 2.72 5.11
CA ASN A 44 3.11 1.81 6.20
C ASN A 44 1.87 2.34 6.94
N GLY A 45 0.69 2.14 6.37
CA GLY A 45 -0.56 2.71 6.84
C GLY A 45 -0.72 4.18 6.43
N GLY A 46 -1.29 4.98 7.33
CA GLY A 46 -1.71 6.35 7.05
C GLY A 46 -3.13 6.43 6.50
N GLU A 47 -3.52 7.63 6.09
CA GLU A 47 -4.87 7.94 5.59
C GLU A 47 -4.77 8.41 4.15
N PRO A 48 -5.66 7.96 3.25
CA PRO A 48 -5.69 8.47 1.89
C PRO A 48 -6.00 9.97 1.89
N GLU A 49 -5.26 10.75 1.11
CA GLU A 49 -5.48 12.20 0.97
C GLU A 49 -6.89 12.49 0.42
N ARG A 50 -7.36 11.65 -0.50
CA ARG A 50 -8.74 11.69 -1.01
C ARG A 50 -9.56 10.53 -0.44
N TYR A 51 -10.62 10.86 0.29
CA TYR A 51 -11.56 9.86 0.83
C TYR A 51 -12.61 9.40 -0.19
N VAL A 52 -12.74 10.12 -1.30
CA VAL A 52 -13.70 9.85 -2.36
C VAL A 52 -12.95 9.37 -3.59
N PHE A 53 -13.40 8.23 -4.11
CA PHE A 53 -12.95 7.77 -5.41
C PHE A 53 -13.58 8.66 -6.48
N VAL A 54 -12.74 9.26 -7.31
CA VAL A 54 -13.16 10.05 -8.47
C VAL A 54 -12.66 9.30 -9.69
N ASP A 55 -13.58 8.72 -10.45
CA ASP A 55 -13.27 8.22 -11.79
C ASP A 55 -12.84 9.42 -12.65
N GLU A 56 -11.73 9.31 -13.38
CA GLU A 56 -11.30 10.33 -14.37
C GLU A 56 -12.17 10.28 -15.64
N ASP A 57 -13.49 10.23 -15.47
CA ASP A 57 -14.47 10.40 -16.54
C ASP A 57 -15.06 11.82 -16.48
N GLU A 58 -14.24 12.82 -16.83
CA GLU A 58 -14.67 14.05 -17.52
C GLU A 58 -13.54 14.66 -18.37
#